data_AF-A0AAV7V524-F1
#
_entry.id   AF-A0AAV7V524-F1
#
_cell.length_a   1.000
_cell.length_b   1.000
_cell.length_c   1.000
_cell.angle_alpha   90.00
_cell.angle_beta   90.00
_cell.angle_gamma   90.00
#
_symmetry.space_group_name_H-M   'P 1'
#
loop_
_entity.id
_entity.type
_entity.pdbx_description
1 polymer ?
#
loop_
_entity_poly.entity_id
_entity_poly.type
_entity_poly.pdbx_seq_one_letter_code
_entity_poly.pdbx_strand_id
1 'polypeptide(L)' 'MGTLRLQAVTMGTLRLQAVTMGTLRLQAVTMGTFTLAGGDYGYITLAGGDYGYITLAGGDWVHYACRR' A
#
# COMPACT_ATOMS: atom_id res chain seq x y z
N MET A 1 -8.39 12.89 -8.08
CA MET A 1 -8.91 11.66 -7.43
C MET A 1 -8.51 10.46 -8.28
N GLY A 2 -7.30 9.94 -8.07
CA GLY A 2 -6.79 8.78 -8.79
C GLY A 2 -6.86 7.51 -7.94
N THR A 3 -7.09 6.36 -8.57
CA THR A 3 -6.97 5.06 -7.90
C THR A 3 -5.76 4.33 -8.44
N LEU A 4 -4.83 3.95 -7.57
CA LEU A 4 -3.74 3.06 -7.90
C LEU A 4 -4.08 1.65 -7.41
N ARG A 5 -4.15 0.71 -8.35
CA ARG A 5 -4.45 -0.71 -8.06
C ARG A 5 -3.25 -1.54 -8.44
N LEU A 6 -2.73 -2.27 -7.46
CA LEU A 6 -1.63 -3.21 -7.63
C LEU A 6 -2.14 -4.59 -7.27
N GLN A 7 -2.05 -5.53 -8.22
CA GLN A 7 -2.52 -6.89 -8.03
C GLN A 7 -1.55 -7.68 -7.14
N ALA A 8 -0.26 -7.69 -7.47
CA ALA A 8 0.72 -8.38 -6.68
C ALA A 8 2.09 -7.71 -6.77
N VAL A 9 2.86 -7.82 -5.69
CA VAL A 9 4.30 -7.60 -5.68
C VAL A 9 4.95 -8.91 -5.27
N THR A 10 5.66 -9.55 -6.21
CA THR A 10 6.29 -10.86 -5.98
C THR A 10 7.79 -10.73 -6.17
N MET A 11 8.58 -11.15 -5.17
CA MET A 11 10.06 -11.08 -5.20
C MET A 11 10.61 -9.71 -5.64
N GLY A 12 9.96 -8.64 -5.19
CA GLY A 12 10.27 -7.28 -5.64
C GLY A 12 10.02 -6.23 -4.56
N THR A 13 10.52 -5.03 -4.82
CA THR A 13 10.28 -3.87 -3.95
C THR A 13 9.43 -2.86 -4.69
N LEU A 14 8.34 -2.44 -4.07
CA LEU A 14 7.49 -1.37 -4.55
C LEU A 14 7.49 -0.22 -3.55
N ARG A 15 7.86 0.97 -4.01
CA ARG A 15 7.90 2.18 -3.19
C ARG A 15 7.06 3.29 -3.80
N LEU A 16 6.12 3.81 -3.01
CA LEU A 16 5.30 4.97 -3.33
C LEU A 16 5.65 6.11 -2.37
N GLN A 17 5.79 7.33 -2.91
CA GLN A 17 6.31 8.50 -2.17
C GLN A 17 5.26 9.55 -1.77
N ALA A 18 4.05 9.47 -2.32
CA ALA A 18 2.92 10.27 -1.87
C ALA A 18 1.63 9.75 -2.53
N VAL A 19 0.56 9.60 -1.75
CA VAL A 19 -0.80 9.44 -2.28
C VAL A 19 -1.69 10.52 -1.66
N THR A 20 -2.03 11.54 -2.44
CA THR A 20 -2.88 12.66 -1.99
C THR A 20 -4.28 12.53 -2.57
N MET A 21 -5.31 12.53 -1.73
CA MET A 21 -6.72 12.38 -2.12
C MET A 21 -6.96 11.23 -3.14
N GLY A 22 -6.41 10.06 -2.82
CA GLY A 22 -6.40 8.90 -3.69
C GLY A 22 -6.67 7.60 -2.94
N THR A 23 -7.01 6.56 -3.70
CA THR A 23 -7.17 5.20 -3.15
C THR A 23 -6.02 4.34 -3.62
N LEU A 24 -5.33 3.71 -2.67
CA LEU A 24 -4.33 2.69 -2.93
C LEU A 24 -4.90 1.33 -2.55
N ARG A 25 -4.90 0.40 -3.50
CA ARG A 25 -5.33 -0.97 -3.25
C ARG A 25 -4.26 -1.95 -3.69
N LEU A 26 -3.77 -2.73 -2.74
CA LEU A 26 -2.76 -3.76 -2.93
C LEU A 26 -3.35 -5.11 -2.56
N GLN A 27 -3.37 -6.05 -3.51
CA GLN A 27 -4.00 -7.35 -3.30
C GLN A 27 -3.07 -8.32 -2.57
N ALA A 28 -1.81 -8.44 -2.99
CA ALA A 28 -0.86 -9.34 -2.35
C ALA A 28 0.59 -8.80 -2.39
N VAL A 29 1.35 -9.11 -1.34
CA VAL A 29 2.82 -8.99 -1.34
C VAL A 29 3.42 -10.34 -0.98
N THR A 30 4.16 -10.96 -1.89
CA THR A 30 4.75 -12.30 -1.69
C THR A 30 6.25 -12.23 -1.81
N MET A 31 6.99 -12.58 -0.73
CA MET A 31 8.45 -12.49 -0.68
C MET A 31 8.99 -11.13 -1.18
N GLY A 32 8.24 -10.06 -0.91
CA GLY A 32 8.51 -8.73 -1.44
C GLY A 32 8.32 -7.65 -0.38
N THR A 33 8.68 -6.43 -0.75
CA THR A 33 8.62 -5.27 0.13
C THR A 33 7.69 -4.23 -0.47
N PHE A 34 6.68 -3.81 0.26
CA PHE A 34 5.86 -2.66 -0.09
C PHE A 34 6.13 -1.52 0.89
N THR A 35 6.50 -0.34 0.39
CA THR A 35 6.71 0.85 1.20
C THR A 35 5.88 1.99 0.66
N LEU A 36 5.08 2.61 1.53
CA LEU A 36 4.38 3.84 1.24
C LEU A 36 4.85 4.90 2.22
N ALA A 37 5.51 5.93 1.68
CA ALA A 37 5.91 7.10 2.44
C ALA A 37 4.94 8.23 2.13
N GLY A 38 4.15 8.69 3.11
CA GLY A 38 3.28 9.84 2.98
C GLY A 38 1.99 9.62 2.19
N GLY A 39 0.92 10.18 2.72
CA GLY A 39 -0.30 10.42 1.98
C GLY A 39 -1.34 11.11 2.84
N ASP A 40 -2.05 12.01 2.19
CA ASP A 40 -2.97 12.93 2.84
C ASP A 40 -4.36 12.66 2.31
N TYR A 41 -5.31 12.43 3.22
CA TYR A 41 -6.72 12.23 2.87
C TYR A 41 -6.97 11.05 1.91
N GLY A 42 -6.23 9.95 2.08
CA GLY A 42 -6.30 8.76 1.24
C GLY A 42 -6.82 7.50 1.93
N TYR A 43 -7.23 6.51 1.12
CA TYR A 43 -7.64 5.18 1.57
C TYR A 43 -6.60 4.13 1.16
N ILE A 44 -6.18 3.29 2.10
CA ILE A 44 -5.30 2.15 1.82
C ILE A 44 -5.99 0.85 2.17
N THR A 45 -6.00 -0.10 1.23
CA THR A 45 -6.46 -1.46 1.49
C THR A 45 -5.42 -2.48 1.04
N LEU A 46 -5.09 -3.39 1.95
CA LEU A 46 -4.14 -4.49 1.78
C LEU A 46 -4.91 -5.80 1.99
N ALA A 47 -4.87 -6.72 1.02
CA ALA A 47 -5.64 -7.97 1.10
C ALA A 47 -4.83 -9.20 1.55
N GLY A 48 -3.51 -9.06 1.78
CA GLY A 48 -2.68 -10.10 2.39
C GLY A 48 -1.21 -9.98 2.00
N GLY A 49 -0.34 -10.65 2.74
CA GLY A 49 1.08 -10.74 2.40
C GLY A 49 1.70 -12.02 2.96
N ASP A 50 2.34 -12.79 2.09
CA ASP A 50 3.01 -14.04 2.45
C ASP A 50 4.53 -13.85 2.36
N TYR A 51 5.21 -13.96 3.50
CA TYR A 51 6.67 -13.77 3.61
C TYR A 51 7.15 -12.41 3.09
N GLY A 52 6.31 -11.37 3.12
CA GLY A 52 6.62 -10.01 2.67
C GLY A 52 6.54 -8.97 3.78
N TYR A 53 7.13 -7.80 3.56
CA TYR A 53 7.10 -6.66 4.49
C TYR A 53 6.27 -5.51 3.93
N ILE A 54 5.41 -4.94 4.76
CA ILE A 54 4.60 -3.76 4.43
C ILE A 54 4.95 -2.65 5.41
N THR A 55 5.44 -1.53 4.88
CA THR A 55 5.81 -0.35 5.66
C THR A 55 4.97 0.85 5.22
N LEU A 56 4.26 1.46 6.17
CA LEU A 56 3.57 2.73 6.00
C LEU A 56 4.29 3.77 6.85
N ALA A 57 4.89 4.79 6.22
CA ALA A 57 5.71 5.79 6.88
C ALA A 57 5.16 7.20 6.62
N GLY A 58 4.54 7.81 7.63
CA GLY A 58 3.97 9.15 7.54
C GLY A 58 2.69 9.24 6.70
N GLY A 59 1.96 10.34 6.89
CA GLY A 59 0.69 10.65 6.21
C GLY A 59 -0.52 10.69 7.15
N ASP A 60 -1.43 11.64 6.92
CA ASP A 60 -2.74 11.74 7.56
C ASP A 60 -3.76 10.88 6.80
N TRP A 61 -3.64 9.56 6.97
CA TRP A 61 -4.52 8.59 6.32
C TRP A 61 -5.92 8.63 6.92
N VAL A 62 -6.95 8.66 6.07
CA VAL A 62 -8.35 8.66 6.52
C VAL A 62 -8.79 7.25 6.90
N HIS A 63 -8.31 6.23 6.17
CA HIS A 63 -8.68 4.84 6.42
C HIS A 63 -7.57 3.87 5.97
N TYR A 64 -7.22 2.96 6.87
CA TYR A 64 -6.31 1.84 6.64
C TYR A 64 -7.03 0.52 6.95
N ALA A 65 -6.95 -0.44 6.03
CA ALA A 65 -7.48 -1.78 6.23
C ALA A 65 -6.48 -2.83 5.74
N CYS A 66 -6.13 -3.79 6.60
CA CYS A 66 -5.37 -4.98 6.25
C CYS A 66 -6.26 -6.21 6.49
N ARG A 67 -6.52 -6.99 5.44
CA ARG A 67 -7.08 -8.34 5.56
C ARG A 67 -5.92 -9.34 5.45
N ARG A 68 -5.84 -10.24 6.41
CA ARG A 68 -5.02 -11.46 6.30
C ARG A 68 -5.76 -12.49 5.48
#